data_AF-A0A9X8HE08-F1
#
_entry.id   AF-A0A9X8HE08-F1
#
_cell.length_a   1.000
_cell.length_b   1.000
_cell.length_c   1.000
_cell.angle_alpha   90.00
_cell.angle_beta   90.00
_cell.angle_gamma   90.00
#
_symmetry.space_group_name_H-M   'P 1'
#
loop_
_entity.id
_entity.type
_entity.pdbx_description
1 polymer ?
#
loop_
_entity_poly.entity_id
_entity_poly.type
_entity_poly.pdbx_seq_one_letter_code
_entity_poly.pdbx_strand_id
1 'polypeptide(L)'
;FVVLSLDVGAEAKLGRELLDAAVQVHPDGSFFIFSVDADRTKTAGFAQVSAKHHAAKGLDAKSWVNTAMASLGGKGGGKDPLTATGQAKTVQGLDDAIAAAKAFVH
;
A
#
# COMPACT_ATOMS: atom_id res chain seq x y z
N PHE A 1 6.64 9.92 4.32
CA PHE A 1 6.05 8.65 3.84
C PHE A 1 6.58 8.36 2.45
N VAL A 2 6.43 7.13 1.96
CA VAL A 2 6.89 6.70 0.64
C VAL A 2 5.80 5.85 -0.02
N VAL A 3 5.47 6.16 -1.29
CA VAL A 3 4.52 5.39 -2.11
C VAL A 3 5.23 4.99 -3.40
N LEU A 4 5.24 3.68 -3.68
CA LEU A 4 5.98 3.07 -4.78
C LEU A 4 5.08 2.12 -5.55
N SER A 5 5.35 1.95 -6.85
CA SER A 5 4.76 0.89 -7.67
C SER A 5 5.87 0.05 -8.29
N LEU A 6 5.68 -1.26 -8.29
CA LEU A 6 6.63 -2.25 -8.78
C LEU A 6 5.89 -3.30 -9.60
N ASP A 7 6.43 -3.63 -10.77
CA ASP A 7 5.93 -4.74 -11.59
C ASP A 7 6.59 -6.05 -11.14
N VAL A 8 5.97 -6.69 -10.15
CA VAL A 8 6.51 -7.90 -9.50
C VAL A 8 5.44 -8.99 -9.30
N GLY A 9 4.47 -9.02 -10.21
CA GLY A 9 3.49 -10.11 -10.32
C GLY A 9 2.38 -10.11 -9.27
N ALA A 10 2.13 -9.00 -8.56
CA ALA A 10 1.12 -8.91 -7.49
C ALA A 10 1.23 -10.05 -6.46
N GLU A 11 2.48 -10.47 -6.18
CA GLU A 11 2.84 -11.59 -5.31
C GLU A 11 2.94 -11.09 -3.86
N ALA A 12 2.17 -11.71 -2.98
CA ALA A 12 1.95 -11.19 -1.63
C ALA A 12 3.20 -11.28 -0.76
N LYS A 13 4.00 -12.35 -0.92
CA LYS A 13 5.22 -12.55 -0.14
C LYS A 13 6.28 -11.52 -0.53
N LEU A 14 6.54 -11.35 -1.82
CA LEU A 14 7.51 -10.37 -2.30
C LEU A 14 7.14 -8.94 -1.94
N GLY A 15 5.86 -8.56 -2.10
CA GLY A 15 5.37 -7.26 -1.65
C GLY A 15 5.60 -7.01 -0.15
N ARG A 16 5.46 -8.05 0.67
CA ARG A 16 5.72 -7.98 2.11
C ARG A 16 7.21 -7.88 2.43
N GLU A 17 8.07 -8.68 1.80
CA GLU A 17 9.52 -8.66 2.01
C GLU A 17 10.13 -7.30 1.66
N LEU A 18 9.67 -6.67 0.57
CA LEU A 18 10.08 -5.32 0.19
C LEU A 18 9.69 -4.27 1.23
N LEU A 19 8.48 -4.40 1.80
CA LEU A 19 7.98 -3.52 2.83
C LEU A 19 8.78 -3.67 4.14
N ASP A 20 9.08 -4.91 4.52
CA ASP A 20 9.90 -5.22 5.70
C ASP A 20 11.32 -4.66 5.54
N ALA A 21 11.94 -4.80 4.37
CA ALA A 21 13.25 -4.21 4.07
C ALA A 21 13.22 -2.66 4.13
N ALA A 22 12.19 -2.03 3.59
CA ALA A 22 12.04 -0.57 3.65
C ALA A 22 11.94 -0.05 5.09
N VAL A 23 11.20 -0.77 5.94
CA VAL A 23 11.04 -0.45 7.36
C VAL A 23 12.33 -0.66 8.14
N GLN A 24 13.13 -1.68 7.81
CA GLN A 24 14.45 -1.86 8.43
C GLN A 24 15.39 -0.68 8.15
N VAL A 25 15.36 -0.14 6.93
CA VAL A 25 16.21 1.00 6.54
C VAL A 25 15.71 2.32 7.14
N HIS A 26 14.38 2.51 7.20
CA HIS A 26 13.79 3.73 7.75
C HIS A 26 12.55 3.42 8.62
N PRO A 27 12.77 3.06 9.90
CA PRO A 27 11.72 2.60 10.82
C PRO A 27 10.64 3.64 11.13
N ASP A 28 11.00 4.93 11.07
CA ASP A 28 10.09 6.05 11.28
C ASP A 28 9.22 6.34 10.06
N GLY A 29 9.51 5.70 8.92
CA GLY A 29 8.79 5.86 7.66
C GLY A 29 7.51 5.05 7.60
N SER A 30 6.49 5.61 6.94
CA SER A 30 5.34 4.86 6.47
C SER A 30 5.47 4.60 4.98
N PHE A 31 5.15 3.39 4.57
CA PHE A 31 5.39 2.87 3.22
C PHE A 31 4.11 2.28 2.65
N PHE A 32 3.89 2.53 1.36
CA PHE A 32 2.88 1.87 0.56
C PHE A 32 3.52 1.35 -0.72
N ILE A 33 3.38 0.04 -0.96
CA ILE A 33 3.88 -0.60 -2.17
C ILE A 33 2.68 -1.12 -2.96
N PHE A 34 2.58 -0.68 -4.21
CA PHE A 34 1.77 -1.34 -5.22
C PHE A 34 2.63 -2.39 -5.93
N SER A 35 2.15 -3.62 -5.97
CA SER A 35 2.70 -4.71 -6.77
C SER A 35 1.72 -5.02 -7.88
N VAL A 36 2.18 -4.88 -9.12
CA VAL A 36 1.37 -5.01 -10.32
C VAL A 36 1.71 -6.32 -11.01
N ASP A 37 0.71 -6.92 -11.64
CA ASP A 37 0.83 -8.03 -12.57
C ASP A 37 0.04 -7.66 -13.83
N ALA A 38 0.76 -7.15 -14.83
CA ALA A 38 0.14 -6.73 -16.08
C ALA A 38 -0.48 -7.92 -16.82
N ASP A 39 0.20 -9.07 -16.83
CA ASP A 39 -0.22 -10.28 -17.54
C ASP A 39 -1.53 -10.85 -16.97
N ARG A 40 -1.70 -10.83 -15.65
CA ARG A 40 -2.90 -11.31 -14.95
C ARG A 40 -3.88 -10.19 -14.60
N THR A 41 -3.62 -8.96 -15.04
CA THR A 41 -4.45 -7.77 -14.78
C THR A 41 -4.75 -7.59 -13.29
N LYS A 42 -3.76 -7.76 -12.43
CA LYS A 42 -3.93 -7.76 -10.97
C LYS A 42 -3.06 -6.69 -10.33
N THR A 43 -3.61 -6.01 -9.34
CA THR A 43 -2.84 -5.08 -8.48
C THR A 43 -3.01 -5.52 -7.03
N ALA A 44 -1.90 -5.57 -6.30
CA ALA A 44 -1.87 -5.76 -4.85
C ALA A 44 -1.26 -4.52 -4.19
N GLY A 45 -1.85 -4.05 -3.10
CA GLY A 45 -1.34 -2.96 -2.28
C GLY A 45 -0.90 -3.47 -0.92
N PHE A 46 0.24 -3.01 -0.42
CA PHE A 46 0.77 -3.34 0.90
C PHE A 46 1.14 -2.05 1.62
N ALA A 47 0.53 -1.81 2.78
CA ALA A 47 0.80 -0.65 3.59
C ALA A 47 1.41 -1.05 4.93
N GLN A 48 2.44 -0.31 5.33
CA GLN A 48 2.97 -0.32 6.68
C GLN A 48 3.12 1.11 7.16
N VAL A 49 2.46 1.41 8.28
CA VAL A 49 2.48 2.72 8.91
C VAL A 49 3.43 2.66 10.10
N SER A 50 4.33 3.63 10.21
CA SER A 50 5.18 3.73 11.39
C SER A 50 4.36 4.14 12.61
N ALA A 51 4.76 3.66 13.79
CA ALA A 51 4.15 4.05 15.06
C ALA A 51 4.14 5.57 15.25
N LYS A 52 5.18 6.26 14.76
CA LYS A 52 5.29 7.73 14.75
C LYS A 52 4.18 8.41 13.95
N HIS A 53 3.94 8.00 12.70
CA HIS A 53 2.88 8.60 11.89
C HIS A 53 1.48 8.23 12.43
N HIS A 54 1.31 7.02 12.96
CA HIS A 54 0.05 6.63 13.58
C HIS A 54 -0.27 7.51 14.81
N ALA A 55 0.69 7.64 15.74
CA ALA A 55 0.51 8.41 16.95
C ALA A 55 0.37 9.92 16.69
N ALA A 56 1.15 10.48 15.76
CA ALA A 56 1.18 11.93 15.53
C ALA A 56 0.07 12.42 14.58
N LYS A 57 -0.33 11.60 13.60
CA LYS A 57 -1.22 12.02 12.50
C LYS A 57 -2.47 11.15 12.34
N GLY A 58 -2.65 10.15 13.21
CA GLY A 58 -3.78 9.22 13.12
C GLY A 58 -3.77 8.37 11.85
N LEU A 59 -2.60 8.24 11.19
CA LEU A 59 -2.51 7.48 9.94
C LEU A 59 -2.84 6.01 10.22
N ASP A 60 -3.86 5.47 9.55
CA ASP A 60 -4.33 4.10 9.70
C ASP A 60 -4.11 3.33 8.39
N ALA A 61 -3.42 2.19 8.48
CA ALA A 61 -3.02 1.42 7.30
C ALA A 61 -4.23 0.90 6.53
N LYS A 62 -5.29 0.45 7.23
CA LYS A 62 -6.49 -0.07 6.59
C LYS A 62 -7.23 1.01 5.81
N SER A 63 -7.39 2.18 6.40
CA SER A 63 -8.01 3.36 5.76
C SER A 63 -7.18 3.85 4.58
N TRP A 64 -5.85 3.81 4.71
CA TRP A 64 -4.94 4.17 3.64
C TRP A 64 -5.06 3.24 2.43
N VAL A 65 -5.03 1.92 2.66
CA VAL A 65 -5.23 0.91 1.60
C VAL A 65 -6.62 1.01 0.97
N ASN A 66 -7.68 1.18 1.76
CA ASN A 66 -9.03 1.33 1.20
C ASN A 66 -9.14 2.55 0.29
N THR A 67 -8.54 3.68 0.70
CA THR A 67 -8.52 4.91 -0.12
C THR A 67 -7.74 4.70 -1.41
N ALA A 68 -6.54 4.13 -1.31
CA ALA A 68 -5.67 3.87 -2.44
C ALA A 68 -6.30 2.90 -3.45
N MET A 69 -6.96 1.84 -2.98
CA MET A 69 -7.50 0.78 -3.84
C MET A 69 -8.90 1.09 -4.40
N ALA A 70 -9.54 2.19 -3.97
CA ALA A 70 -10.91 2.51 -4.35
C ALA A 70 -11.09 2.73 -5.86
N SER A 71 -10.17 3.45 -6.52
CA SER A 71 -10.21 3.68 -7.97
C SER A 71 -10.04 2.39 -8.78
N LEU A 72 -9.41 1.37 -8.19
CA LEU A 72 -9.19 0.06 -8.80
C LEU A 72 -10.37 -0.90 -8.54
N GLY A 73 -11.42 -0.46 -7.83
CA GLY A 73 -12.49 -1.34 -7.36
C GLY A 73 -12.02 -2.39 -6.34
N GLY A 74 -10.85 -2.18 -5.75
CA GLY A 74 -10.24 -3.08 -4.77
C GLY A 74 -10.73 -2.81 -3.36
N LYS A 75 -10.41 -3.73 -2.44
CA LYS A 75 -10.69 -3.59 -1.00
C LYS A 75 -9.46 -3.91 -0.18
N GLY A 76 -9.24 -3.13 0.87
CA GLY A 76 -8.22 -3.34 1.87
C GLY A 76 -8.69 -4.18 3.05
N GLY A 77 -7.78 -4.97 3.60
CA GLY A 77 -7.94 -5.76 4.81
C GLY A 77 -6.68 -5.71 5.67
N GLY A 78 -6.86 -5.68 6.98
CA GLY A 78 -5.80 -5.63 7.98
C GLY A 78 -6.41 -5.79 9.37
N LYS A 79 -5.71 -6.50 10.26
CA LYS A 79 -6.14 -6.69 11.66
C LYS A 79 -5.54 -5.65 12.60
N ASP A 80 -4.47 -5.00 12.18
CA ASP A 80 -3.67 -4.06 12.97
C ASP A 80 -3.71 -2.68 12.29
N PRO A 81 -3.88 -1.57 13.04
CA PRO A 81 -3.84 -0.22 12.49
C PRO A 81 -2.53 0.11 11.75
N LEU A 82 -1.43 -0.60 12.01
CA LEU A 82 -0.13 -0.32 11.39
C LEU A 82 0.10 -1.10 10.10
N THR A 83 -0.66 -2.16 9.82
CA THR A 83 -0.43 -3.01 8.65
C THR A 83 -1.72 -3.38 7.94
N ALA A 84 -1.75 -3.21 6.62
CA ALA A 84 -2.88 -3.59 5.81
C ALA A 84 -2.45 -3.99 4.39
N THR A 85 -3.29 -4.77 3.73
CA THR A 85 -3.10 -5.20 2.34
C THR A 85 -4.39 -5.07 1.57
N GLY A 86 -4.32 -4.91 0.26
CA GLY A 86 -5.49 -4.84 -0.60
C GLY A 86 -5.23 -5.45 -1.96
N GLN A 87 -6.30 -5.83 -2.66
CA GLN A 87 -6.19 -6.40 -4.00
C GLN A 87 -7.29 -5.87 -4.91
N ALA A 88 -6.96 -5.76 -6.19
CA ALA A 88 -7.87 -5.44 -7.28
C ALA A 88 -7.59 -6.34 -8.50
N LYS A 89 -8.63 -6.62 -9.28
CA LYS A 89 -8.57 -7.38 -10.54
C LYS A 89 -8.46 -6.45 -11.74
N THR A 90 -7.66 -5.40 -11.60
CA THR A 90 -7.31 -4.49 -12.69
C THR A 90 -5.96 -3.86 -12.42
N VAL A 91 -5.34 -3.38 -13.50
CA VAL A 91 -4.18 -2.46 -13.47
C VAL A 91 -4.55 -1.07 -13.99
N GLN A 92 -5.76 -0.90 -14.52
CA GLN A 92 -6.29 0.38 -14.99
C GLN A 92 -6.65 1.26 -13.80
N GLY A 93 -6.22 2.52 -13.82
CA GLY A 93 -6.41 3.47 -12.70
C GLY A 93 -5.30 3.42 -11.64
N LEU A 94 -4.18 2.76 -11.92
CA LEU A 94 -3.04 2.68 -11.00
C LEU A 94 -2.47 4.06 -10.66
N ASP A 95 -2.38 4.97 -11.63
CA ASP A 95 -1.89 6.33 -11.38
C ASP A 95 -2.82 7.09 -10.41
N ASP A 96 -4.13 6.95 -10.57
CA ASP A 96 -5.12 7.52 -9.65
C ASP A 96 -5.01 6.89 -8.26
N ALA A 97 -4.77 5.58 -8.19
CA ALA A 97 -4.55 4.87 -6.93
C ALA A 97 -3.30 5.37 -6.19
N ILE A 98 -2.20 5.58 -6.93
CA ILE A 98 -0.94 6.15 -6.39
C ILE A 98 -1.17 7.59 -5.93
N ALA A 99 -1.88 8.40 -6.71
CA ALA A 99 -2.21 9.78 -6.35
C ALA A 99 -3.07 9.83 -5.08
N ALA A 100 -4.11 8.98 -4.98
CA ALA A 100 -4.96 8.86 -3.81
C ALA A 100 -4.17 8.42 -2.56
N ALA A 101 -3.26 7.45 -2.71
CA ALA A 101 -2.39 7.02 -1.63
C ALA A 101 -1.47 8.16 -1.14
N LYS A 102 -0.88 8.94 -2.05
CA LYS A 102 -0.04 10.08 -1.68
C LYS A 102 -0.85 11.19 -1.02
N ALA A 103 -2.05 11.48 -1.53
CA ALA A 103 -2.93 12.52 -1.00
C ALA A 103 -3.48 12.17 0.38
N PHE A 104 -3.64 10.88 0.72
CA PHE A 104 -4.15 10.46 2.03
C PHE A 104 -3.20 10.80 3.19
N VAL A 105 -1.89 10.89 2.94
CA VAL A 105 -0.91 11.18 3.98
C VAL A 105 -0.57 12.67 3.98
N HIS A 106 -1.10 13.39 4.96
CA HIS A 106 -0.75 14.77 5.27
C HIS A 106 0.32 14.83 6.38
#